data_AF-A0A940H625-F1
#
_entry.id   AF-A0A940H625-F1
#
_cell.length_a   1.000
_cell.length_b   1.000
_cell.length_c   1.000
_cell.angle_alpha   90.00
_cell.angle_beta   90.00
_cell.angle_gamma   90.00
#
_symmetry.space_group_name_H-M   'P 1'
#
loop_
_entity.id
_entity.type
_entity.pdbx_description
1 polymer ?
#
loop_
_entity_poly.entity_id
_entity_poly.type
_entity_poly.pdbx_seq_one_letter_code
_entity_poly.pdbx_strand_id
1 'polypeptide(L)'
;MEPVAVDLEPLRHGAGLRDIMAYERICRMPLYRRFVTILVAVLLFAVAMLAALWFLGRSDILSVAPILGVFVVGYTVLAAVGFVWYAVGLGRRVKIAAFAWSNGWAYADVLEHTRRPGAAFERVRRGQERAVVACDDERMPFELGVHHSISRGQEAATIQRPFAFIELPLPSSVPHIVLANKRRSIIPTLGLGRGAAKMDLEGEFAKVFRLIVPEGYQQDALYIFTPDLMARVLDLGAGAEIELVSDRLYVYLPGGTRFDRPTTMAAAVVLAEEFHRRFAARTELYRDDAAGELAARAGVSVGLRGQRLGGRGISVIAVAATAGVLLLSAGVTAFGLFGGDILRSLTG
;
A
#
# COMPACT_ATOMS: atom_id res chain seq x y z
N MET A 1 -23.46 15.60 13.07
CA MET A 1 -22.41 15.02 13.92
C MET A 1 -21.25 15.98 13.92
N GLU A 2 -20.66 16.22 15.08
CA GLU A 2 -19.45 17.05 15.20
C GLU A 2 -18.27 16.26 14.63
N PRO A 3 -17.39 16.90 13.82
CA PRO A 3 -16.23 16.23 13.25
C PRO A 3 -15.33 15.67 14.35
N VAL A 4 -14.62 14.57 14.08
CA VAL A 4 -13.74 13.97 15.06
C VAL A 4 -12.61 14.95 15.40
N ALA A 5 -12.56 15.38 16.66
CA ALA A 5 -11.56 16.32 17.14
C ALA A 5 -10.22 15.58 17.27
N VAL A 6 -9.25 15.98 16.45
CA VAL A 6 -7.89 15.43 16.47
C VAL A 6 -6.88 16.47 16.95
N ASP A 7 -5.99 16.04 17.84
CA ASP A 7 -4.87 16.86 18.29
C ASP A 7 -3.77 16.89 17.22
N LEU A 8 -3.62 18.04 16.55
CA LEU A 8 -2.61 18.28 15.52
C LEU A 8 -1.35 18.97 16.07
N GLU A 9 -1.30 19.28 17.36
CA GLU A 9 -0.20 20.02 17.98
C GLU A 9 1.18 19.35 17.79
N PRO A 10 1.30 18.01 17.86
CA PRO A 10 2.57 17.33 17.61
C PRO A 10 3.12 17.53 16.18
N LEU A 11 2.24 17.85 15.22
CA LEU A 11 2.65 18.11 13.83
C LEU A 11 3.09 19.55 13.60
N ARG A 12 2.82 20.49 14.52
CA ARG A 12 3.19 21.90 14.37
C ARG A 12 4.62 22.16 14.80
N HIS A 13 5.12 21.38 15.75
CA HIS A 13 6.46 21.53 16.30
C HIS A 13 7.49 20.67 15.56
N GLY A 14 8.74 21.13 15.52
CA GLY A 14 9.86 20.31 15.06
C GLY A 14 10.16 19.22 16.09
N ALA A 15 10.47 18.01 15.62
CA ALA A 15 10.91 16.94 16.52
C ALA A 15 12.24 17.34 17.20
N GLY A 16 12.20 17.51 18.52
CA GLY A 16 13.40 17.81 19.30
C GLY A 16 14.29 16.57 19.45
N LEU A 17 15.53 16.78 19.91
CA LEU A 17 16.47 15.69 20.14
C LEU A 17 15.92 14.66 21.16
N ARG A 18 15.18 15.12 22.16
CA ARG A 18 14.51 14.28 23.17
C ARG A 18 13.45 13.37 22.55
N ASP A 19 12.62 13.92 21.67
CA ASP A 19 11.55 13.18 20.99
C ASP A 19 12.12 12.11 20.07
N ILE A 20 13.21 12.44 19.36
CA ILE A 20 13.95 11.49 18.52
C ILE A 20 14.52 10.34 19.36
N MET A 21 15.14 10.63 20.50
CA MET A 21 15.68 9.59 21.39
C MET A 21 14.58 8.71 22.00
N ALA A 22 13.44 9.29 22.38
CA ALA A 22 12.29 8.54 22.87
C ALA A 22 11.72 7.62 21.78
N TYR A 23 11.53 8.16 20.58
CA TYR A 23 11.06 7.42 19.41
C TYR A 23 11.96 6.23 19.07
N GLU A 24 13.28 6.43 19.00
CA GLU A 24 14.21 5.35 18.69
C GLU A 24 14.19 4.25 19.74
N ARG A 25 14.03 4.61 21.03
CA ARG A 25 13.91 3.65 22.12
C ARG A 25 12.65 2.81 21.98
N ILE A 26 11.51 3.44 21.66
CA ILE A 26 10.22 2.77 21.44
C ILE A 26 10.28 1.83 20.23
N CYS A 27 10.81 2.32 19.11
CA CYS A 27 10.93 1.55 17.87
C CYS A 27 12.12 0.58 17.86
N ARG A 28 12.88 0.46 18.97
CA ARG A 28 14.10 -0.36 19.10
C ARG A 28 15.07 -0.18 17.91
N MET A 29 15.17 1.06 17.41
CA MET A 29 16.03 1.35 16.28
C MET A 29 17.50 1.16 16.69
N PRO A 30 18.28 0.37 15.94
CA PRO A 30 19.64 0.11 16.35
C PRO A 30 20.53 1.33 16.06
N LEU A 31 21.33 1.73 17.05
CA LEU A 31 22.17 2.93 17.03
C LEU A 31 23.08 2.99 15.80
N TYR A 32 23.53 1.84 15.29
CA TYR A 32 24.39 1.77 14.12
C TYR A 32 23.78 2.46 12.90
N ARG A 33 22.44 2.54 12.75
CA ARG A 33 21.79 3.23 11.60
C ARG A 33 22.17 4.71 11.50
N ARG A 34 22.41 5.39 12.63
CA ARG A 34 22.92 6.78 12.66
C ARG A 34 24.36 6.85 12.18
N PHE A 35 25.14 5.84 12.51
CA PHE A 35 26.55 5.74 12.16
C PHE A 35 26.77 5.18 10.75
N VAL A 36 25.83 4.44 10.15
CA VAL A 36 26.00 3.90 8.78
C VAL A 36 26.15 5.04 7.78
N THR A 37 25.34 6.10 7.88
CA THR A 37 25.46 7.25 6.97
C THR A 37 26.82 7.93 7.09
N ILE A 38 27.27 8.14 8.33
CA ILE A 38 28.59 8.71 8.64
C ILE A 38 29.70 7.77 8.16
N LEU A 39 29.60 6.47 8.44
CA LEU A 39 30.55 5.43 8.06
C LEU A 39 30.68 5.31 6.54
N VAL A 40 29.57 5.33 5.80
CA VAL A 40 29.57 5.32 4.33
C VAL A 40 30.29 6.56 3.80
N ALA A 41 30.03 7.75 4.37
CA ALA A 41 30.73 8.96 3.98
C ALA A 41 32.24 8.89 4.28
N VAL A 42 32.61 8.35 5.45
CA VAL A 42 34.01 8.13 5.86
C VAL A 42 34.71 7.11 4.96
N LEU A 43 34.06 6.01 4.61
CA LEU A 43 34.61 4.99 3.72
C LEU A 43 34.82 5.53 2.30
N LEU A 44 33.85 6.28 1.76
CA LEU A 44 34.01 6.94 0.47
C LEU A 44 35.17 7.95 0.52
N PHE A 45 35.30 8.71 1.61
CA PHE A 45 36.43 9.62 1.82
C PHE A 45 37.77 8.88 1.84
N ALA A 46 37.86 7.75 2.55
CA ALA A 46 39.07 6.93 2.60
C ALA A 46 39.45 6.39 1.21
N VAL A 47 38.47 5.92 0.42
CA VAL A 47 38.69 5.46 -0.96
C VAL A 47 39.18 6.60 -1.86
N ALA A 48 38.57 7.79 -1.77
CA ALA A 48 39.01 8.96 -2.53
C ALA A 48 40.41 9.42 -2.11
N MET A 49 40.73 9.35 -0.82
CA MET A 49 42.07 9.68 -0.31
C MET A 49 43.12 8.69 -0.81
N LEU A 50 42.83 7.39 -0.82
CA LEU A 50 43.71 6.37 -1.40
C LEU A 50 43.94 6.59 -2.90
N ALA A 51 42.89 6.95 -3.66
CA ALA A 51 43.02 7.30 -5.07
C ALA A 51 43.89 8.56 -5.28
N ALA A 52 43.72 9.57 -4.43
CA ALA A 52 44.54 10.78 -4.45
C ALA A 52 46.01 10.48 -4.10
N LEU A 53 46.27 9.64 -3.10
CA LEU A 53 47.62 9.20 -2.70
C LEU A 53 48.30 8.35 -3.78
N TRP A 54 47.55 7.49 -4.47
CA TRP A 54 48.07 6.72 -5.62
C TRP A 54 48.49 7.65 -6.77
N PHE A 55 47.72 8.71 -7.01
CA PHE A 55 48.09 9.76 -7.98
C PHE A 55 49.27 10.62 -7.48
N LEU A 56 49.35 10.87 -6.17
CA LEU A 56 50.42 11.58 -5.49
C LEU A 56 51.77 10.87 -5.62
N GLY A 57 51.81 9.54 -5.58
CA GLY A 57 53.03 8.76 -5.81
C GLY A 57 53.66 8.99 -7.20
N ARG A 58 52.97 9.71 -8.09
CA ARG A 58 53.42 10.11 -9.43
C ARG A 58 53.81 11.60 -9.53
N SER A 59 53.64 12.42 -8.48
CA SER A 59 53.72 13.89 -8.52
C SER A 59 54.27 14.54 -7.24
N ASP A 60 54.71 15.80 -7.32
CA ASP A 60 55.27 16.56 -6.17
C ASP A 60 54.20 16.93 -5.13
N ILE A 61 54.57 16.85 -3.85
CA ILE A 61 53.64 17.00 -2.71
C ILE A 61 52.95 18.38 -2.65
N LEU A 62 53.66 19.44 -3.03
CA LEU A 62 53.15 20.82 -3.04
C LEU A 62 52.06 21.03 -4.11
N SER A 63 52.09 20.24 -5.19
CA SER A 63 51.11 20.33 -6.28
C SER A 63 49.75 19.73 -5.93
N VAL A 64 49.68 18.89 -4.90
CA VAL A 64 48.48 18.08 -4.59
C VAL A 64 47.86 18.40 -3.24
N ALA A 65 48.56 19.15 -2.37
CA ALA A 65 47.98 19.74 -1.17
C ALA A 65 46.61 20.46 -1.40
N PRO A 66 46.43 21.31 -2.43
CA PRO A 66 45.13 21.93 -2.69
C PRO A 66 44.04 20.90 -3.07
N ILE A 67 44.42 19.83 -3.77
CA ILE A 67 43.50 18.76 -4.17
C ILE A 67 43.00 18.00 -2.92
N LEU A 68 43.90 17.66 -1.99
CA LEU A 68 43.54 17.02 -0.72
C LEU A 68 42.60 17.90 0.12
N GLY A 69 42.85 19.22 0.16
CA GLY A 69 41.98 20.17 0.84
C GLY A 69 40.55 20.16 0.29
N VAL A 70 40.39 20.13 -1.04
CA VAL A 70 39.07 20.03 -1.70
C VAL A 70 38.36 18.72 -1.34
N PHE A 71 39.08 17.60 -1.29
CA PHE A 71 38.48 16.32 -0.88
C PHE A 71 37.99 16.34 0.55
N VAL A 72 38.79 16.82 1.51
CA VAL A 72 38.39 16.92 2.93
C VAL A 72 37.12 17.76 3.08
N VAL A 73 37.10 18.94 2.44
CA VAL A 73 35.94 19.83 2.49
C VAL A 73 34.73 19.20 1.82
N GLY A 74 34.88 18.64 0.63
CA GLY A 74 33.79 18.02 -0.14
C GLY A 74 33.13 16.86 0.61
N TYR A 75 33.93 15.98 1.23
CA TYR A 75 33.40 14.87 2.02
C TYR A 75 32.76 15.29 3.33
N THR A 76 33.29 16.33 3.98
CA THR A 76 32.66 16.90 5.18
C THR A 76 31.28 17.47 4.84
N VAL A 77 31.16 18.19 3.71
CA VAL A 77 29.87 18.70 3.22
C VAL A 77 28.93 17.55 2.87
N LEU A 78 29.41 16.52 2.17
CA LEU A 78 28.60 15.34 1.82
C LEU A 78 28.08 14.62 3.07
N ALA A 79 28.94 14.41 4.07
CA ALA A 79 28.55 13.81 5.34
C ALA A 79 27.51 14.66 6.08
N ALA A 80 27.71 15.99 6.12
CA ALA A 80 26.77 16.92 6.73
C ALA A 80 25.40 16.88 6.02
N VAL A 81 25.38 16.93 4.69
CA VAL A 81 24.14 16.84 3.88
C VAL A 81 23.44 15.51 4.11
N GLY A 82 24.18 14.39 4.10
CA GLY A 82 23.63 13.06 4.36
C GLY A 82 23.04 12.94 5.77
N PHE A 83 23.72 13.50 6.78
CA PHE A 83 23.24 13.53 8.15
C PHE A 83 21.97 14.40 8.30
N VAL A 84 21.95 15.59 7.70
CA VAL A 84 20.77 16.47 7.68
C VAL A 84 19.60 15.77 6.99
N TRP A 85 19.83 15.12 5.85
CA TRP A 85 18.79 14.37 5.13
C TRP A 85 18.21 13.24 5.99
N TYR A 86 19.07 12.47 6.67
CA TYR A 86 18.66 11.43 7.62
C TYR A 86 17.87 12.01 8.80
N ALA A 87 18.37 13.07 9.44
CA ALA A 87 17.74 13.72 10.60
C ALA A 87 16.38 14.31 10.25
N VAL A 88 16.26 14.97 9.11
CA VAL A 88 14.99 15.50 8.59
C VAL A 88 14.01 14.35 8.29
N GLY A 89 14.49 13.25 7.70
CA GLY A 89 13.68 12.05 7.47
C GLY A 89 13.15 11.44 8.76
N LEU A 90 14.00 11.33 9.78
CA LEU A 90 13.64 10.81 11.10
C LEU A 90 12.66 11.74 11.82
N GLY A 91 12.93 13.04 11.84
CA GLY A 91 12.06 14.04 12.48
C GLY A 91 10.64 14.03 11.92
N ARG A 92 10.47 13.81 10.61
CA ARG A 92 9.14 13.65 9.99
C ARG A 92 8.38 12.45 10.55
N ARG A 93 9.06 11.32 10.76
CA ARG A 93 8.45 10.10 11.30
C ARG A 93 8.12 10.23 12.79
N VAL A 94 8.99 10.89 13.55
CA VAL A 94 8.75 11.23 14.96
C VAL A 94 7.50 12.08 15.12
N LYS A 95 7.30 13.09 14.26
CA LYS A 95 6.09 13.92 14.28
C LYS A 95 4.82 13.11 14.06
N ILE A 96 4.83 12.22 13.07
CA ILE A 96 3.67 11.35 12.77
C ILE A 96 3.41 10.38 13.94
N ALA A 97 4.45 9.82 14.53
CA ALA A 97 4.32 8.94 15.70
C ALA A 97 3.75 9.69 16.91
N ALA A 98 4.26 10.89 17.20
CA ALA A 98 3.78 11.72 18.29
C ALA A 98 2.31 12.13 18.09
N PHE A 99 1.92 12.44 16.84
CA PHE A 99 0.52 12.67 16.47
C PHE A 99 -0.36 11.45 16.73
N ALA A 100 0.07 10.27 16.28
CA ALA A 100 -0.69 9.04 16.52
C ALA A 100 -0.84 8.79 18.03
N TRP A 101 0.25 8.87 18.80
CA TRP A 101 0.22 8.63 20.23
C TRP A 101 -0.62 9.65 21.02
N SER A 102 -0.59 10.94 20.65
CA SER A 102 -1.41 11.95 21.35
C SER A 102 -2.91 11.78 21.10
N ASN A 103 -3.28 11.17 19.97
CA ASN A 103 -4.66 10.84 19.62
C ASN A 103 -5.06 9.40 20.04
N GLY A 104 -4.18 8.66 20.72
CA GLY A 104 -4.46 7.29 21.15
C GLY A 104 -4.46 6.24 20.03
N TRP A 105 -3.84 6.55 18.90
CA TRP A 105 -3.78 5.71 17.71
C TRP A 105 -2.50 4.88 17.64
N ALA A 106 -2.58 3.74 16.95
CA ALA A 106 -1.44 2.87 16.76
C ALA A 106 -0.50 3.42 15.67
N TYR A 107 0.80 3.18 15.86
CA TYR A 107 1.84 3.63 14.92
C TYR A 107 2.86 2.53 14.66
N ALA A 108 3.19 2.32 13.39
CA ALA A 108 4.29 1.46 12.95
C ALA A 108 5.26 2.23 12.04
N ASP A 109 6.55 2.27 12.41
CA ASP A 109 7.58 2.91 11.58
C ASP A 109 7.76 2.19 10.24
N VAL A 110 7.80 0.87 10.29
CA VAL A 110 8.01 -0.02 9.16
C VAL A 110 7.11 -1.23 9.30
N LEU A 111 6.31 -1.50 8.26
CA LEU A 111 5.66 -2.79 8.06
C LEU A 111 6.21 -3.42 6.78
N GLU A 112 6.63 -4.67 6.90
CA GLU A 112 7.15 -5.47 5.80
C GLU A 112 6.22 -6.67 5.58
N HIS A 113 6.12 -7.12 4.33
CA HIS A 113 5.31 -8.29 3.96
C HIS A 113 3.80 -8.14 4.26
N THR A 114 3.30 -6.92 4.47
CA THR A 114 1.86 -6.64 4.52
C THR A 114 1.23 -7.02 3.18
N ARG A 115 0.19 -7.86 3.23
CA ARG A 115 -0.62 -8.19 2.05
C ARG A 115 -1.93 -7.43 2.11
N ARG A 116 -2.04 -6.40 1.27
CA ARG A 116 -3.27 -5.63 1.07
C ARG A 116 -3.95 -6.06 -0.23
N PRO A 117 -5.28 -6.26 -0.26
CA PRO A 117 -6.02 -6.70 -1.45
C PRO A 117 -6.05 -5.69 -2.61
N GLY A 118 -5.62 -4.43 -2.39
CA GLY A 118 -5.63 -3.38 -3.42
C GLY A 118 -4.64 -3.62 -4.57
N ALA A 119 -5.07 -3.32 -5.79
CA ALA A 119 -4.32 -3.55 -7.03
C ALA A 119 -2.99 -2.79 -7.06
N ALA A 120 -2.89 -1.62 -6.40
CA ALA A 120 -1.63 -0.89 -6.30
C ALA A 120 -0.58 -1.63 -5.46
N PHE A 121 -1.00 -2.46 -4.50
CA PHE A 121 -0.13 -3.25 -3.64
C PHE A 121 0.24 -4.59 -4.28
N GLU A 122 -0.70 -5.27 -4.96
CA GLU A 122 -0.48 -6.58 -5.59
C GLU A 122 0.61 -6.54 -6.69
N ARG A 123 0.80 -5.39 -7.34
CA ARG A 123 1.87 -5.20 -8.33
C ARG A 123 3.27 -5.34 -7.73
N VAL A 124 3.43 -5.05 -6.45
CA VAL A 124 4.73 -5.00 -5.78
C VAL A 124 5.05 -6.36 -5.17
N ARG A 125 6.04 -7.08 -5.73
CA ARG A 125 6.48 -8.38 -5.18
C ARG A 125 7.01 -8.29 -3.74
N ARG A 126 7.66 -7.17 -3.41
CA ARG A 126 8.21 -6.88 -2.08
C ARG A 126 7.97 -5.41 -1.75
N GLY A 127 6.94 -5.16 -0.97
CA GLY A 127 6.58 -3.84 -0.49
C GLY A 127 7.05 -3.61 0.95
N GLN A 128 7.33 -2.36 1.27
CA GLN A 128 7.51 -1.87 2.63
C GLN A 128 6.65 -0.64 2.83
N GLU A 129 5.86 -0.64 3.90
CA GLU A 129 5.05 0.49 4.31
C GLU A 129 5.76 1.23 5.44
N ARG A 130 5.66 2.55 5.43
CA ARG A 130 6.35 3.41 6.39
C ARG A 130 5.41 4.42 7.04
N ALA A 131 5.71 4.70 8.31
CA ALA A 131 4.97 5.65 9.14
C ALA A 131 3.45 5.40 9.07
N VAL A 132 3.07 4.14 9.30
CA VAL A 132 1.68 3.70 9.25
C VAL A 132 1.00 4.13 10.54
N VAL A 133 -0.13 4.84 10.42
CA VAL A 133 -1.01 5.23 11.51
C VAL A 133 -2.30 4.45 11.36
N ALA A 134 -2.73 3.77 12.41
CA ALA A 134 -3.98 3.02 12.46
C ALA A 134 -4.90 3.60 13.54
N CYS A 135 -6.09 4.01 13.12
CA CYS A 135 -7.16 4.53 13.96
C CYS A 135 -8.26 3.46 14.05
N ASP A 136 -8.61 3.08 15.28
CA ASP A 136 -9.64 2.07 15.58
C ASP A 136 -10.97 2.71 16.04
N ASP A 137 -11.14 4.04 15.87
CA ASP A 137 -12.40 4.72 16.17
C ASP A 137 -13.50 4.25 15.21
N GLU A 138 -14.63 3.78 15.74
CA GLU A 138 -15.74 3.23 14.96
C GLU A 138 -16.33 4.22 13.95
N ARG A 139 -16.22 5.54 14.20
CA ARG A 139 -16.71 6.58 13.28
C ARG A 139 -15.84 6.72 12.04
N MET A 140 -14.56 6.35 12.15
CA MET A 140 -13.56 6.53 11.11
C MET A 140 -12.40 5.54 11.26
N PRO A 141 -12.65 4.22 11.20
CA PRO A 141 -11.57 3.26 11.22
C PRO A 141 -10.72 3.46 9.96
N PHE A 142 -9.43 3.67 10.11
CA PHE A 142 -8.54 3.84 8.97
C PHE A 142 -7.11 3.41 9.25
N GLU A 143 -6.40 3.02 8.20
CA GLU A 143 -4.95 2.97 8.19
C GLU A 143 -4.41 3.91 7.12
N LEU A 144 -3.41 4.73 7.44
CA LEU A 144 -2.73 5.55 6.45
C LEU A 144 -1.22 5.38 6.54
N GLY A 145 -0.53 5.57 5.43
CA GLY A 145 0.92 5.44 5.38
C GLY A 145 1.50 5.67 3.99
N VAL A 146 2.79 5.37 3.84
CA VAL A 146 3.47 5.45 2.54
C VAL A 146 4.06 4.10 2.16
N HIS A 147 3.62 3.58 1.03
CA HIS A 147 4.11 2.34 0.45
C HIS A 147 5.34 2.59 -0.45
N HIS A 148 6.37 1.79 -0.27
CA HIS A 148 7.60 1.79 -1.05
C HIS A 148 7.83 0.40 -1.63
N SER A 149 8.14 0.34 -2.93
CA SER A 149 8.61 -0.90 -3.53
C SER A 149 10.08 -1.13 -3.19
N ILE A 150 10.42 -2.34 -2.73
CA ILE A 150 11.80 -2.77 -2.51
C ILE A 150 12.16 -3.75 -3.62
N SER A 151 13.04 -3.33 -4.53
CA SER A 151 13.69 -4.22 -5.50
C SER A 151 15.18 -4.34 -5.18
N ARG A 152 15.74 -5.55 -5.27
CA ARG A 152 17.19 -5.79 -5.18
C ARG A 152 17.67 -6.41 -6.50
N GLY A 153 18.72 -5.87 -7.11
CA GLY A 153 19.39 -6.45 -8.27
C GLY A 153 18.79 -6.06 -9.63
N GLN A 154 18.86 -6.97 -10.61
CA GLN A 154 18.48 -6.73 -12.01
C GLN A 154 16.96 -6.50 -12.24
N GLU A 155 16.14 -6.57 -11.19
CA GLU A 155 14.69 -6.33 -11.22
C GLU A 155 14.31 -4.83 -11.09
N ALA A 156 15.26 -3.90 -11.30
CA ALA A 156 15.01 -2.46 -11.20
C ALA A 156 13.95 -1.94 -12.21
N ALA A 157 13.74 -2.65 -13.31
CA ALA A 157 12.75 -2.31 -14.34
C ALA A 157 11.28 -2.43 -13.86
N THR A 158 11.03 -3.04 -12.70
CA THR A 158 9.68 -3.21 -12.12
C THR A 158 9.47 -2.38 -10.85
N ILE A 159 10.29 -1.34 -10.63
CA ILE A 159 10.12 -0.42 -9.49
C ILE A 159 8.87 0.43 -9.71
N GLN A 160 7.84 0.18 -8.91
CA GLN A 160 6.69 1.09 -8.81
C GLN A 160 7.10 2.30 -7.97
N ARG A 161 6.71 3.49 -8.43
CA ARG A 161 6.93 4.73 -7.67
C ARG A 161 6.21 4.62 -6.32
N PRO A 162 6.79 5.17 -5.23
CA PRO A 162 6.13 5.17 -3.94
C PRO A 162 4.80 5.92 -4.02
N PHE A 163 3.83 5.48 -3.23
CA PHE A 163 2.51 6.10 -3.12
C PHE A 163 2.07 6.14 -1.66
N ALA A 164 1.32 7.18 -1.31
CA ALA A 164 0.63 7.26 -0.03
C ALA A 164 -0.73 6.57 -0.16
N PHE A 165 -1.24 6.03 0.94
CA PHE A 165 -2.54 5.38 0.97
C PHE A 165 -3.31 5.75 2.22
N ILE A 166 -4.63 5.70 2.11
CA ILE A 166 -5.58 5.62 3.21
C ILE A 166 -6.46 4.41 2.92
N GLU A 167 -6.53 3.48 3.84
CA GLU A 167 -7.36 2.28 3.80
C GLU A 167 -8.49 2.44 4.80
N LEU A 168 -9.72 2.17 4.36
CA LEU A 168 -10.93 2.27 5.14
C LEU A 168 -11.68 0.93 5.03
N PRO A 169 -12.01 0.25 6.14
CA PRO A 169 -12.85 -0.93 6.08
C PRO A 169 -14.29 -0.56 5.71
N LEU A 170 -14.96 -1.47 5.03
CA LEU A 170 -16.36 -1.39 4.64
C LEU A 170 -17.16 -2.46 5.39
N PRO A 171 -18.45 -2.21 5.69
CA PRO A 171 -19.30 -3.14 6.43
C PRO A 171 -19.59 -4.45 5.67
N SER A 172 -19.51 -4.42 4.34
CA SER A 172 -19.80 -5.55 3.47
C SER A 172 -18.77 -5.63 2.34
N SER A 173 -18.54 -6.84 1.81
CA SER A 173 -17.73 -6.98 0.60
C SER A 173 -18.49 -6.43 -0.62
N VAL A 174 -17.79 -5.72 -1.49
CA VAL A 174 -18.33 -5.05 -2.68
C VAL A 174 -17.60 -5.49 -3.96
N PRO A 175 -18.21 -5.28 -5.14
CA PRO A 175 -17.53 -5.52 -6.41
C PRO A 175 -16.23 -4.73 -6.49
N HIS A 176 -15.23 -5.30 -7.15
CA HIS A 176 -13.96 -4.63 -7.35
C HIS A 176 -14.15 -3.45 -8.32
N ILE A 177 -14.23 -2.24 -7.78
CA ILE A 177 -14.44 -1.03 -8.56
C ILE A 177 -13.21 -0.14 -8.43
N VAL A 178 -12.64 0.28 -9.55
CA VAL A 178 -11.55 1.25 -9.60
C VAL A 178 -12.05 2.56 -10.16
N LEU A 179 -11.91 3.62 -9.38
CA LEU A 179 -12.07 4.99 -9.81
C LEU A 179 -10.71 5.56 -10.23
N ALA A 180 -10.36 5.33 -11.49
CA ALA A 180 -9.10 5.77 -12.08
C ALA A 180 -9.13 7.28 -12.35
N ASN A 181 -8.17 8.01 -11.80
CA ASN A 181 -8.00 9.43 -12.04
C ASN A 181 -7.30 9.65 -13.38
N LYS A 182 -7.89 10.44 -14.27
CA LYS A 182 -7.39 10.67 -15.64
C LYS A 182 -6.03 11.39 -15.68
N ARG A 183 -5.61 12.02 -14.57
CA ARG A 183 -4.34 12.76 -14.45
C ARG A 183 -3.28 12.02 -13.61
N ARG A 184 -3.59 10.82 -13.12
CA ARG A 184 -2.69 10.00 -12.29
C ARG A 184 -2.55 8.60 -12.89
N SER A 185 -1.58 7.85 -12.37
CA SER A 185 -1.36 6.45 -12.75
C SER A 185 -0.64 5.73 -11.60
N ILE A 186 -1.33 5.59 -10.46
CA ILE A 186 -0.82 4.84 -9.30
C ILE A 186 -1.26 3.38 -9.41
N ILE A 187 -2.55 3.16 -9.67
CA ILE A 187 -3.16 1.87 -9.94
C ILE A 187 -2.72 1.42 -11.35
N PRO A 188 -2.20 0.18 -11.49
CA PRO A 188 -1.82 -0.37 -12.78
C PRO A 188 -3.06 -0.77 -13.57
N THR A 189 -3.66 0.20 -14.27
CA THR A 189 -4.85 -0.05 -15.12
C THR A 189 -4.52 -0.86 -16.39
N LEU A 190 -3.25 -0.84 -16.83
CA LEU A 190 -2.69 -1.69 -17.88
C LEU A 190 -2.52 -3.12 -17.36
N GLY A 191 -3.61 -3.88 -17.28
CA GLY A 191 -3.63 -5.25 -16.78
C GLY A 191 -4.98 -5.72 -16.25
N LEU A 192 -5.88 -4.77 -15.94
CA LEU A 192 -7.28 -5.03 -15.55
C LEU A 192 -8.14 -5.52 -16.75
N GLY A 193 -7.57 -6.27 -17.70
CA GLY A 193 -8.02 -6.27 -19.09
C GLY A 193 -8.14 -7.64 -19.75
N ARG A 194 -9.09 -8.45 -19.28
CA ARG A 194 -10.03 -9.32 -20.05
C ARG A 194 -11.25 -9.51 -19.14
N GLY A 195 -12.34 -8.76 -19.36
CA GLY A 195 -13.55 -8.81 -18.52
C GLY A 195 -13.80 -7.59 -17.61
N ALA A 196 -13.15 -6.45 -17.85
CA ALA A 196 -13.47 -5.19 -17.17
C ALA A 196 -14.14 -4.22 -18.14
N ALA A 197 -15.29 -3.68 -17.73
CA ALA A 197 -15.97 -2.59 -18.38
C ALA A 197 -15.40 -1.24 -17.90
N LYS A 198 -15.25 -0.30 -18.83
CA LYS A 198 -14.88 1.09 -18.53
C LYS A 198 -16.08 1.97 -18.81
N MET A 199 -16.43 2.83 -17.88
CA MET A 199 -17.49 3.81 -18.06
C MET A 199 -17.08 5.14 -17.46
N ASP A 200 -17.50 6.22 -18.11
CA ASP A 200 -17.41 7.57 -17.56
C ASP A 200 -18.81 7.89 -16.99
N LEU A 201 -18.87 8.36 -15.74
CA LEU A 201 -20.12 8.82 -15.13
C LEU A 201 -20.48 10.22 -15.65
N GLU A 202 -21.57 10.82 -15.17
CA GLU A 202 -22.07 12.09 -15.66
C GLU A 202 -21.36 13.33 -15.07
N GLY A 203 -21.52 14.47 -15.73
CA GLY A 203 -21.11 15.79 -15.23
C GLY A 203 -19.59 16.01 -15.10
N GLU A 204 -19.20 16.85 -14.15
CA GLU A 204 -17.79 17.18 -13.88
C GLU A 204 -16.97 15.95 -13.44
N PHE A 205 -17.62 14.94 -12.87
CA PHE A 205 -16.98 13.71 -12.42
C PHE A 205 -16.29 12.98 -13.57
N ALA A 206 -16.93 12.95 -14.74
CA ALA A 206 -16.41 12.39 -15.98
C ALA A 206 -15.08 13.03 -16.42
N LYS A 207 -14.84 14.30 -16.05
CA LYS A 207 -13.62 15.03 -16.45
C LYS A 207 -12.42 14.64 -15.60
N VAL A 208 -12.65 14.22 -14.37
CA VAL A 208 -11.59 13.87 -13.40
C VAL A 208 -11.35 12.37 -13.37
N PHE A 209 -12.42 11.58 -13.37
CA PHE A 209 -12.36 10.15 -13.13
C PHE A 209 -12.91 9.32 -14.29
N ARG A 210 -12.44 8.08 -14.35
CA ARG A 210 -12.98 6.99 -15.15
C ARG A 210 -13.26 5.82 -14.23
N LEU A 211 -14.46 5.26 -14.33
CA LEU A 211 -14.85 4.10 -13.57
C LEU A 211 -14.45 2.83 -14.34
N ILE A 212 -13.84 1.89 -13.64
CA ILE A 212 -13.45 0.58 -14.16
C ILE A 212 -14.07 -0.46 -13.25
N VAL A 213 -14.92 -1.32 -13.81
CA VAL A 213 -15.74 -2.29 -13.08
C VAL A 213 -15.70 -3.63 -13.79
N PRO A 214 -15.97 -4.77 -13.11
CA PRO A 214 -16.05 -6.05 -13.78
C PRO A 214 -17.26 -6.04 -14.71
N GLU A 215 -17.16 -6.73 -15.85
CA GLU A 215 -18.29 -6.86 -16.77
C GLU A 215 -19.50 -7.48 -16.05
N GLY A 216 -20.66 -6.83 -16.16
CA GLY A 216 -21.91 -7.20 -15.49
C GLY A 216 -22.21 -6.39 -14.23
N TYR A 217 -21.22 -5.68 -13.66
CA TYR A 217 -21.36 -4.91 -12.42
C TYR A 217 -21.46 -3.39 -12.65
N GLN A 218 -21.75 -2.94 -13.88
CA GLN A 218 -21.92 -1.53 -14.20
C GLN A 218 -23.07 -0.90 -13.39
N GLN A 219 -24.18 -1.63 -13.24
CA GLN A 219 -25.35 -1.12 -12.53
C GLN A 219 -25.10 -1.01 -11.01
N ASP A 220 -24.44 -2.00 -10.41
CA ASP A 220 -23.97 -1.97 -9.01
C ASP A 220 -23.12 -0.73 -8.73
N ALA A 221 -22.24 -0.41 -9.67
CA ALA A 221 -21.39 0.76 -9.53
C ALA A 221 -22.21 2.06 -9.56
N LEU A 222 -23.26 2.16 -10.38
CA LEU A 222 -24.17 3.31 -10.37
C LEU A 222 -24.96 3.43 -9.06
N TYR A 223 -25.31 2.31 -8.42
CA TYR A 223 -25.94 2.34 -7.11
C TYR A 223 -25.00 2.82 -6.01
N ILE A 224 -23.71 2.49 -6.08
CA ILE A 224 -22.72 2.97 -5.11
C ILE A 224 -22.43 4.45 -5.34
N PHE A 225 -22.16 4.85 -6.58
CA PHE A 225 -21.76 6.21 -6.94
C PHE A 225 -22.96 7.12 -7.20
N THR A 226 -23.69 7.44 -6.13
CA THR A 226 -24.75 8.44 -6.16
C THR A 226 -24.21 9.85 -6.43
N PRO A 227 -25.03 10.79 -6.95
CA PRO A 227 -24.58 12.15 -7.25
C PRO A 227 -23.97 12.88 -6.05
N ASP A 228 -24.48 12.65 -4.84
CA ASP A 228 -23.96 13.26 -3.62
C ASP A 228 -22.60 12.69 -3.19
N LEU A 229 -22.38 11.37 -3.39
CA LEU A 229 -21.08 10.75 -3.17
C LEU A 229 -20.07 11.22 -4.21
N MET A 230 -20.47 11.29 -5.49
CA MET A 230 -19.64 11.81 -6.57
C MET A 230 -19.17 13.25 -6.29
N ALA A 231 -20.06 14.13 -5.82
CA ALA A 231 -19.72 15.49 -5.45
C ALA A 231 -18.65 15.52 -4.34
N ARG A 232 -18.81 14.70 -3.30
CA ARG A 232 -17.82 14.66 -2.21
C ARG A 232 -16.48 14.05 -2.60
N VAL A 233 -16.49 13.06 -3.48
CA VAL A 233 -15.27 12.51 -4.05
C VAL A 233 -14.55 13.57 -4.87
N LEU A 234 -15.26 14.47 -5.57
CA LEU A 234 -14.65 15.61 -6.22
C LEU A 234 -14.08 16.63 -5.22
N ASP A 235 -14.85 16.97 -4.17
CA ASP A 235 -14.43 17.97 -3.18
C ASP A 235 -13.15 17.57 -2.43
N LEU A 236 -13.06 16.31 -2.00
CA LEU A 236 -12.00 15.83 -1.11
C LEU A 236 -10.97 14.96 -1.82
N GLY A 237 -11.39 14.21 -2.84
CA GLY A 237 -10.62 13.13 -3.46
C GLY A 237 -10.15 13.40 -4.88
N ALA A 238 -10.41 14.57 -5.49
CA ALA A 238 -10.07 14.84 -6.90
C ALA A 238 -8.59 14.65 -7.27
N GLY A 239 -7.68 14.69 -6.28
CA GLY A 239 -6.25 14.46 -6.46
C GLY A 239 -5.80 13.00 -6.33
N ALA A 240 -6.69 12.10 -5.91
CA ALA A 240 -6.43 10.70 -5.58
C ALA A 240 -6.92 9.75 -6.68
N GLU A 241 -6.52 8.48 -6.59
CA GLU A 241 -7.22 7.35 -7.23
C GLU A 241 -7.92 6.55 -6.13
N ILE A 242 -9.10 6.02 -6.40
CA ILE A 242 -9.90 5.30 -5.40
C ILE A 242 -10.17 3.89 -5.89
N GLU A 243 -10.11 2.91 -5.00
CA GLU A 243 -10.38 1.50 -5.30
C GLU A 243 -11.24 0.89 -4.20
N LEU A 244 -12.32 0.24 -4.59
CA LEU A 244 -13.13 -0.61 -3.73
C LEU A 244 -12.79 -2.05 -4.09
N VAL A 245 -12.41 -2.85 -3.11
CA VAL A 245 -12.02 -4.24 -3.35
C VAL A 245 -12.25 -5.06 -2.09
N SER A 246 -12.95 -6.18 -2.23
CA SER A 246 -13.36 -7.00 -1.08
C SER A 246 -14.14 -6.13 -0.07
N ASP A 247 -13.71 -6.08 1.18
CA ASP A 247 -14.29 -5.31 2.29
C ASP A 247 -13.55 -3.98 2.53
N ARG A 248 -12.81 -3.45 1.55
CA ARG A 248 -11.95 -2.27 1.76
C ARG A 248 -12.11 -1.22 0.67
N LEU A 249 -11.98 0.02 1.11
CA LEU A 249 -11.85 1.21 0.29
C LEU A 249 -10.42 1.75 0.43
N TYR A 250 -9.74 1.87 -0.69
CA TYR A 250 -8.42 2.46 -0.80
C TYR A 250 -8.48 3.83 -1.45
N VAL A 251 -7.75 4.77 -0.86
CA VAL A 251 -7.50 6.09 -1.45
C VAL A 251 -6.00 6.22 -1.66
N TYR A 252 -5.58 6.22 -2.92
CA TYR A 252 -4.20 6.33 -3.32
C TYR A 252 -3.82 7.76 -3.63
N LEU A 253 -2.76 8.22 -2.97
CA LEU A 253 -2.23 9.57 -3.05
C LEU A 253 -0.79 9.55 -3.57
N PRO A 254 -0.29 10.64 -4.17
CA PRO A 254 1.10 10.71 -4.62
C PRO A 254 2.08 10.38 -3.49
N GLY A 255 3.15 9.63 -3.74
CA GLY A 255 4.15 9.30 -2.70
C GLY A 255 4.85 10.51 -2.06
N GLY A 256 4.74 11.68 -2.69
CA GLY A 256 5.17 12.96 -2.10
C GLY A 256 4.20 13.55 -1.07
N THR A 257 3.11 12.87 -0.71
CA THR A 257 2.13 13.33 0.29
C THR A 257 2.77 13.44 1.66
N ARG A 258 2.49 14.54 2.35
CA ARG A 258 3.23 14.99 3.54
C ARG A 258 2.39 14.90 4.79
N PHE A 259 2.11 13.68 5.26
CA PHE A 259 1.36 13.46 6.51
C PHE A 259 2.04 14.04 7.76
N ASP A 260 3.32 14.40 7.68
CA ASP A 260 4.02 15.14 8.74
C ASP A 260 3.62 16.63 8.83
N ARG A 261 2.78 17.13 7.93
CA ARG A 261 2.24 18.49 7.95
C ARG A 261 0.83 18.50 8.54
N PRO A 262 0.50 19.46 9.43
CA PRO A 262 -0.79 19.49 10.10
C PRO A 262 -1.95 19.66 9.12
N THR A 263 -1.80 20.49 8.08
CA THR A 263 -2.85 20.70 7.07
C THR A 263 -3.12 19.45 6.23
N THR A 264 -2.07 18.72 5.85
CA THR A 264 -2.20 17.48 5.08
C THR A 264 -2.79 16.36 5.93
N MET A 265 -2.38 16.24 7.19
CA MET A 265 -2.97 15.25 8.11
C MET A 265 -4.44 15.57 8.39
N ALA A 266 -4.77 16.84 8.67
CA ALA A 266 -6.16 17.25 8.88
C ALA A 266 -7.05 16.92 7.66
N ALA A 267 -6.57 17.20 6.45
CA ALA A 267 -7.29 16.85 5.23
C ALA A 267 -7.47 15.33 5.07
N ALA A 268 -6.46 14.53 5.45
CA ALA A 268 -6.54 13.07 5.42
C ALA A 268 -7.56 12.51 6.41
N VAL A 269 -7.60 13.06 7.63
CA VAL A 269 -8.59 12.71 8.67
C VAL A 269 -10.01 13.05 8.20
N VAL A 270 -10.22 14.27 7.70
CA VAL A 270 -11.54 14.69 7.16
C VAL A 270 -11.97 13.82 5.98
N LEU A 271 -11.03 13.49 5.09
CA LEU A 271 -11.29 12.59 3.97
C LEU A 271 -11.67 11.19 4.47
N ALA A 272 -10.91 10.62 5.42
CA ALA A 272 -11.18 9.32 6.00
C ALA A 272 -12.58 9.25 6.65
N GLU A 273 -12.93 10.25 7.47
CA GLU A 273 -14.23 10.35 8.12
C GLU A 273 -15.38 10.46 7.10
N GLU A 274 -15.30 11.40 6.16
CA GLU A 274 -16.36 11.63 5.17
C GLU A 274 -16.51 10.45 4.20
N PHE A 275 -15.39 9.83 3.79
CA PHE A 275 -15.43 8.69 2.89
C PHE A 275 -15.92 7.44 3.60
N HIS A 276 -15.38 7.11 4.78
CA HIS A 276 -15.87 5.95 5.54
C HIS A 276 -17.37 6.06 5.78
N ARG A 277 -17.85 7.18 6.31
CA ARG A 277 -19.29 7.39 6.58
C ARG A 277 -20.16 7.19 5.35
N ARG A 278 -19.77 7.77 4.20
CA ARG A 278 -20.59 7.72 2.98
C ARG A 278 -20.51 6.38 2.27
N PHE A 279 -19.32 5.81 2.12
CA PHE A 279 -19.16 4.50 1.50
C PHE A 279 -19.75 3.40 2.38
N ALA A 280 -19.58 3.44 3.71
CA ALA A 280 -20.24 2.50 4.61
C ALA A 280 -21.76 2.54 4.45
N ALA A 281 -22.37 3.74 4.46
CA ALA A 281 -23.82 3.90 4.27
C ALA A 281 -24.32 3.36 2.92
N ARG A 282 -23.50 3.40 1.85
CA ARG A 282 -23.86 2.85 0.54
C ARG A 282 -23.61 1.35 0.40
N THR A 283 -22.80 0.75 1.28
CA THR A 283 -22.34 -0.63 1.15
C THR A 283 -22.87 -1.56 2.24
N GLU A 284 -23.40 -1.02 3.34
CA GLU A 284 -23.96 -1.78 4.46
C GLU A 284 -24.99 -2.81 4.02
N LEU A 285 -25.90 -2.43 3.13
CA LEU A 285 -26.96 -3.30 2.61
C LEU A 285 -26.61 -3.96 1.27
N TYR A 286 -25.36 -3.82 0.81
CA TYR A 286 -24.97 -4.37 -0.49
C TYR A 286 -24.99 -5.90 -0.46
N ARG A 287 -25.74 -6.49 -1.39
CA ARG A 287 -25.77 -7.92 -1.67
C ARG A 287 -25.89 -8.11 -3.18
N ASP A 288 -25.03 -8.96 -3.73
CA ASP A 288 -25.10 -9.38 -5.12
C ASP A 288 -26.17 -10.46 -5.29
N ASP A 289 -27.31 -10.09 -5.84
CA ASP A 289 -28.41 -11.01 -6.14
C ASP A 289 -27.99 -12.12 -7.13
N ALA A 290 -26.96 -11.88 -7.95
CA ALA A 290 -26.41 -12.84 -8.90
C ALA A 290 -25.39 -13.81 -8.28
N ALA A 291 -24.98 -13.62 -7.02
CA ALA A 291 -24.08 -14.54 -6.31
C ALA A 291 -24.71 -15.93 -6.07
N GLY A 292 -26.03 -16.03 -6.14
CA GLY A 292 -26.81 -17.25 -5.93
C GLY A 292 -26.98 -17.62 -4.45
N GLU A 293 -28.08 -18.30 -4.12
CA GLU A 293 -28.47 -18.59 -2.73
C GLU A 293 -27.38 -19.32 -1.91
N LEU A 294 -26.59 -20.19 -2.56
CA LEU A 294 -25.56 -20.97 -1.88
C LEU A 294 -24.37 -20.10 -1.44
N ALA A 295 -23.97 -19.12 -2.27
CA ALA A 295 -22.92 -18.17 -1.93
C ALA A 295 -23.41 -17.18 -0.86
N ALA A 296 -24.67 -16.74 -0.95
CA ALA A 296 -25.30 -15.89 0.05
C ALA A 296 -25.39 -16.58 1.42
N ARG A 297 -25.73 -17.88 1.48
CA ARG A 297 -25.72 -18.68 2.72
C ARG A 297 -24.32 -18.91 3.29
N ALA A 298 -23.28 -18.85 2.44
CA ALA A 298 -21.88 -18.93 2.86
C ALA A 298 -21.28 -17.56 3.25
N GLY A 299 -22.09 -16.49 3.31
CA GLY A 299 -21.62 -15.15 3.68
C GLY A 299 -20.87 -14.42 2.57
N VAL A 300 -20.95 -14.89 1.32
CA VAL A 300 -20.32 -14.24 0.15
C VAL A 300 -21.31 -13.22 -0.42
N SER A 301 -21.03 -11.93 -0.23
CA SER A 301 -21.89 -10.83 -0.71
C SER A 301 -21.67 -10.46 -2.18
N VAL A 302 -20.62 -10.98 -2.84
CA VAL A 302 -20.25 -10.66 -4.24
C VAL A 302 -19.89 -11.93 -4.99
N GLY A 303 -20.51 -12.16 -6.14
CA GLY A 303 -20.22 -13.28 -7.04
C GLY A 303 -18.78 -13.26 -7.57
N LEU A 304 -18.28 -14.42 -7.99
CA LEU A 304 -16.87 -14.62 -8.39
C LEU A 304 -16.39 -13.64 -9.50
N ARG A 305 -17.28 -13.22 -10.40
CA ARG A 305 -16.97 -12.25 -11.46
C ARG A 305 -16.77 -10.83 -10.92
N GLY A 306 -17.47 -10.47 -9.84
CA GLY A 306 -17.38 -9.16 -9.20
C GLY A 306 -16.16 -8.99 -8.31
N GLN A 307 -15.56 -10.08 -7.82
CA GLN A 307 -14.52 -10.02 -6.79
C GLN A 307 -13.18 -9.42 -7.25
N ARG A 308 -12.84 -9.51 -8.55
CA ARG A 308 -11.58 -9.00 -9.10
C ARG A 308 -11.69 -8.57 -10.57
N LEU A 309 -11.19 -7.36 -10.87
CA LEU A 309 -11.01 -6.80 -12.22
C LEU A 309 -9.95 -7.52 -13.09
N GLY A 310 -9.39 -8.62 -12.60
CA GLY A 310 -8.28 -9.33 -13.22
C GLY A 310 -8.11 -10.73 -12.65
N GLY A 311 -9.15 -11.56 -12.74
CA GLY A 311 -9.03 -12.99 -12.47
C GLY A 311 -8.63 -13.74 -13.73
N ARG A 312 -7.48 -14.44 -13.72
CA ARG A 312 -7.45 -15.73 -14.42
C ARG A 312 -8.51 -16.56 -13.71
N GLY A 313 -9.70 -16.69 -14.30
CA GLY A 313 -10.75 -17.55 -13.78
C GLY A 313 -10.12 -18.89 -13.39
N ILE A 314 -10.49 -19.41 -12.21
CA ILE A 314 -10.05 -20.74 -11.80
C ILE A 314 -10.40 -21.66 -12.95
N SER A 315 -9.37 -22.23 -13.59
CA SER A 315 -9.57 -23.09 -14.76
C SER A 315 -10.53 -24.20 -14.33
N VAL A 316 -11.70 -24.27 -14.97
CA VAL A 316 -12.66 -25.37 -14.74
C VAL A 316 -11.96 -26.72 -14.96
N ILE A 317 -10.96 -26.76 -15.84
CA ILE A 317 -10.09 -27.91 -16.07
C ILE A 317 -9.22 -28.21 -14.84
N ALA A 318 -8.70 -27.21 -14.13
CA ALA A 318 -7.91 -27.41 -12.91
C ALA A 318 -8.79 -27.89 -11.74
N VAL A 319 -10.01 -27.35 -11.60
CA VAL A 319 -10.98 -27.85 -10.60
C VAL A 319 -11.42 -29.26 -10.94
N ALA A 320 -11.74 -29.55 -12.20
CA ALA A 320 -12.09 -30.88 -12.68
C ALA A 320 -10.92 -31.87 -12.55
N ALA A 321 -9.68 -31.44 -12.78
CA ALA A 321 -8.50 -32.26 -12.58
C ALA A 321 -8.28 -32.57 -11.09
N THR A 322 -8.46 -31.59 -10.20
CA THR A 322 -8.32 -31.80 -8.75
C THR A 322 -9.44 -32.70 -8.22
N ALA A 323 -10.68 -32.51 -8.67
CA ALA A 323 -11.81 -33.39 -8.36
C ALA A 323 -11.61 -34.80 -8.94
N GLY A 324 -11.08 -34.91 -10.17
CA GLY A 324 -10.75 -36.18 -10.81
C GLY A 324 -9.66 -36.94 -10.07
N VAL A 325 -8.62 -36.26 -9.59
CA VAL A 325 -7.57 -36.86 -8.75
C VAL A 325 -8.13 -37.33 -7.41
N LEU A 326 -9.03 -36.56 -6.78
CA LEU A 326 -9.69 -36.98 -5.54
C LEU A 326 -10.61 -38.18 -5.75
N LEU A 327 -11.36 -38.23 -6.86
CA LEU A 327 -12.21 -39.37 -7.21
C LEU A 327 -11.39 -40.61 -7.57
N LEU A 328 -10.27 -40.46 -8.29
CA LEU A 328 -9.34 -41.55 -8.58
C LEU A 328 -8.68 -42.06 -7.29
N SER A 329 -8.27 -41.17 -6.40
CA SER A 329 -7.71 -41.53 -5.09
C SER A 329 -8.72 -42.27 -4.22
N ALA A 330 -9.97 -41.80 -4.18
CA ALA A 330 -11.07 -42.48 -3.50
C ALA A 330 -11.36 -43.86 -4.12
N GLY A 331 -11.34 -43.96 -5.46
CA GLY A 331 -11.52 -45.22 -6.19
C GLY A 331 -10.40 -46.23 -5.94
N VAL A 332 -9.13 -45.78 -5.93
CA VAL A 332 -7.97 -46.62 -5.60
C VAL A 332 -8.01 -47.07 -4.14
N THR A 333 -8.42 -46.19 -3.23
CA THR A 333 -8.55 -46.53 -1.80
C THR A 333 -9.70 -47.52 -1.57
N ALA A 334 -10.84 -47.33 -2.22
CA ALA A 334 -11.95 -48.27 -2.18
C ALA A 334 -11.59 -49.63 -2.81
N PHE A 335 -10.86 -49.64 -3.92
CA PHE A 335 -10.36 -50.87 -4.54
C PHE A 335 -9.28 -51.55 -3.67
N GLY A 336 -8.44 -50.80 -2.98
CA GLY A 336 -7.48 -51.35 -2.02
C GLY A 336 -8.14 -51.97 -0.79
N LEU A 337 -9.24 -51.37 -0.30
CA LEU A 337 -9.99 -51.85 0.86
C LEU A 337 -10.94 -53.00 0.55
N PHE A 338 -11.55 -53.03 -0.65
CA PHE A 338 -12.63 -53.98 -0.99
C PHE A 338 -12.34 -54.84 -2.23
N GLY A 339 -11.37 -54.46 -3.08
CA GLY A 339 -11.06 -55.16 -4.33
C GLY A 339 -10.36 -56.50 -4.13
N GLY A 340 -9.64 -56.68 -3.00
CA GLY A 340 -9.04 -57.97 -2.64
C GLY A 340 -10.08 -59.07 -2.38
N ASP A 341 -11.23 -58.72 -1.81
CA ASP A 341 -12.33 -59.65 -1.53
C ASP A 341 -13.14 -59.96 -2.80
N ILE A 342 -13.28 -58.99 -3.71
CA ILE A 342 -13.95 -59.17 -5.00
C ILE A 342 -13.13 -60.06 -5.96
N LEU A 343 -11.80 -59.92 -5.97
CA LEU A 343 -10.95 -60.78 -6.81
C LEU A 343 -10.89 -62.22 -6.29
N ARG A 344 -10.98 -62.43 -4.98
CA ARG A 344 -11.06 -63.77 -4.38
C ARG A 344 -12.41 -64.46 -4.64
N SER A 345 -13.52 -63.72 -4.72
CA SER A 345 -14.83 -64.31 -5.06
C SER A 345 -14.98 -64.65 -6.55
N LEU A 346 -14.16 -64.06 -7.42
CA LEU A 346 -14.13 -64.33 -8.87
C LEU A 346 -13.14 -65.43 -9.28
N THR A 347 -12.23 -65.83 -8.38
CA THR A 347 -11.19 -66.85 -8.64
C THR A 347 -11.31 -68.10 -7.79
N GLY A 348 -12.39 -68.23 -7.01
CA GLY A 348 -12.73 -69.40 -6.18
C GLY A 348 -13.79 -70.28 -6.81
#